data_AF-A0A352SAJ6-F1
#
_entry.id   AF-A0A352SAJ6-F1
#
_cell.length_a   1.000
_cell.length_b   1.000
_cell.length_c   1.000
_cell.angle_alpha   90.00
_cell.angle_beta   90.00
_cell.angle_gamma   90.00
#
_symmetry.space_group_name_H-M   'P 1'
#
loop_
_entity.id
_entity.type
_entity.pdbx_description
1 polymer ?
#
loop_
_entity_poly.entity_id
_entity_poly.type
_entity_poly.pdbx_seq_one_letter_code
_entity_poly.pdbx_strand_id
1 'polypeptide(L)'
;SVSGYLIGSQAGGKVPLPPEAELQWWYQFYFATDRGRAGYQKYTHQFARLIWKLASPKWDFDDATFERSAAAFGNPDHVDITVHNYRWRQGLATGEARFDDIEKRLATAPTISVPTITMEGDANGAPHPEPSAYASKFTGRYEHRNVTGGIGHNLPQEAPAAFAQAVLDVDRR
;
A
#
# COMPACT_ATOMS: atom_id res chain seq x y z
N SER A 1 3.90 10.97 1.25
CA SER A 1 3.46 9.57 1.43
C SER A 1 1.99 9.47 1.05
N VAL A 2 1.59 8.46 0.28
CA VAL A 2 0.17 8.14 0.05
C VAL A 2 -0.29 7.24 1.19
N SER A 3 -1.46 7.50 1.77
CA SER A 3 -2.05 6.69 2.85
C SER A 3 -1.24 6.63 4.16
N GLY A 4 -0.45 7.68 4.44
CA GLY A 4 0.06 7.95 5.78
C GLY A 4 1.40 7.31 6.16
N TYR A 5 1.48 6.81 7.39
CA TYR A 5 2.66 6.16 7.98
C TYR A 5 2.61 4.64 7.75
N LEU A 6 3.47 4.15 6.85
CA LEU A 6 3.40 2.78 6.32
C LEU A 6 4.33 1.77 7.00
N ILE A 7 5.01 2.15 8.09
CA ILE A 7 5.87 1.22 8.84
C ILE A 7 4.97 0.28 9.65
N GLY A 8 5.07 -1.01 9.34
CA GLY A 8 4.39 -2.09 10.05
C GLY A 8 5.36 -2.96 10.85
N SER A 9 4.81 -4.02 11.46
CA SER A 9 5.59 -5.08 12.08
C SER A 9 4.82 -6.40 12.01
N GLN A 10 5.53 -7.53 12.06
CA GLN A 10 4.89 -8.85 12.13
C GLN A 10 4.05 -9.01 13.40
N ALA A 11 4.43 -8.35 14.51
CA ALA A 11 3.64 -8.34 15.74
C ALA A 11 2.28 -7.67 15.49
N GLY A 12 2.26 -6.52 14.80
CA GLY A 12 1.02 -5.86 14.41
C GLY A 12 0.20 -6.67 13.40
N GLY A 13 0.86 -7.32 12.43
CA GLY A 13 0.19 -8.16 11.43
C GLY A 13 -0.46 -9.44 11.97
N LYS A 14 -0.13 -9.85 13.20
CA LYS A 14 -0.77 -10.98 13.90
C LYS A 14 -2.02 -10.58 14.68
N VAL A 15 -2.25 -9.30 14.90
CA VAL A 15 -3.41 -8.80 15.63
C VAL A 15 -4.60 -8.80 14.68
N PRO A 16 -5.69 -9.54 14.98
CA PRO A 16 -6.89 -9.53 14.16
C PRO A 16 -7.50 -8.13 14.09
N LEU A 17 -8.02 -7.78 12.92
CA LEU A 17 -8.78 -6.56 12.71
C LEU A 17 -10.29 -6.83 12.89
N PRO A 18 -11.12 -5.79 13.08
CA PRO A 18 -12.57 -5.93 12.94
C PRO A 18 -12.95 -6.50 11.57
N PRO A 19 -14.04 -7.27 11.45
CA PRO A 19 -14.40 -7.97 10.21
C PRO A 19 -14.46 -7.10 8.95
N GLU A 20 -14.98 -5.87 9.05
CA GLU A 20 -15.06 -4.93 7.94
C GLU A 20 -13.66 -4.52 7.44
N ALA A 21 -12.69 -4.39 8.33
CA ALA A 21 -11.31 -4.09 7.97
C ALA A 21 -10.61 -5.34 7.41
N GLU A 22 -10.89 -6.53 7.94
CA GLU A 22 -10.36 -7.79 7.38
C GLU A 22 -10.85 -8.03 5.94
N LEU A 23 -12.10 -7.68 5.64
CA LEU A 23 -12.65 -7.76 4.29
C LEU A 23 -11.85 -6.90 3.29
N GLN A 24 -11.44 -5.69 3.69
CA GLN A 24 -10.61 -4.83 2.83
C GLN A 24 -9.22 -5.45 2.58
N TRP A 25 -8.75 -6.32 3.48
CA TRP A 25 -7.47 -7.02 3.37
C TRP A 25 -7.57 -8.46 2.82
N TRP A 26 -8.73 -8.89 2.30
CA TRP A 26 -8.99 -10.30 1.94
C TRP A 26 -7.87 -11.00 1.15
N TYR A 27 -7.21 -10.28 0.25
CA TYR A 27 -6.14 -10.81 -0.61
C TYR A 27 -4.89 -11.25 0.17
N GLN A 28 -4.59 -10.64 1.33
CA GLN A 28 -3.45 -11.09 2.14
C GLN A 28 -3.67 -12.52 2.68
N PHE A 29 -4.92 -12.85 3.03
CA PHE A 29 -5.29 -14.19 3.49
C PHE A 29 -5.37 -15.18 2.33
N TYR A 30 -5.79 -14.71 1.16
CA TYR A 30 -5.69 -15.50 -0.07
C TYR A 30 -4.23 -15.93 -0.31
N PHE A 31 -3.28 -14.99 -0.30
CA PHE A 31 -1.85 -15.25 -0.51
C PHE A 31 -1.17 -16.06 0.60
N ALA A 32 -1.77 -16.15 1.80
CA ALA A 32 -1.31 -17.06 2.84
C ALA A 32 -1.44 -18.54 2.46
N THR A 33 -2.28 -18.88 1.47
CA THR A 33 -2.54 -20.26 1.06
C THR A 33 -1.79 -20.63 -0.23
N ASP A 34 -1.49 -21.92 -0.43
CA ASP A 34 -0.90 -22.41 -1.68
C ASP A 34 -1.89 -22.31 -2.85
N ARG A 35 -3.19 -22.46 -2.57
CA ARG A 35 -4.25 -22.19 -3.57
C ARG A 35 -4.20 -20.74 -4.03
N GLY A 36 -3.98 -19.79 -3.12
CA GLY A 36 -3.90 -18.39 -3.46
C GLY A 36 -2.64 -18.04 -4.25
N ARG A 37 -1.49 -18.61 -3.90
CA ARG A 37 -0.28 -18.52 -4.73
C ARG A 37 -0.54 -19.02 -6.15
N ALA A 38 -1.06 -20.25 -6.29
CA ALA A 38 -1.33 -20.86 -7.59
C ALA A 38 -2.37 -20.06 -8.39
N GLY A 39 -3.39 -19.55 -7.72
CA GLY A 39 -4.42 -18.70 -8.35
C GLY A 39 -3.85 -17.36 -8.81
N TYR A 40 -3.00 -16.71 -8.03
CA TYR A 40 -2.34 -15.48 -8.45
C TYR A 40 -1.40 -15.72 -9.63
N GLN A 41 -0.65 -16.82 -9.63
CA GLN A 41 0.22 -17.20 -10.75
C GLN A 41 -0.59 -17.45 -12.03
N LYS A 42 -1.75 -18.11 -11.93
CA LYS A 42 -2.59 -18.42 -13.09
C LYS A 42 -3.37 -17.21 -13.61
N TYR A 43 -3.77 -16.31 -12.72
CA TYR A 43 -4.69 -15.21 -13.00
C TYR A 43 -4.08 -13.84 -12.65
N THR A 44 -2.77 -13.66 -12.79
CA THR A 44 -2.05 -12.46 -12.32
C THR A 44 -2.67 -11.18 -12.87
N HIS A 45 -2.92 -11.16 -14.19
CA HIS A 45 -3.53 -10.04 -14.89
C HIS A 45 -4.94 -9.72 -14.38
N GLN A 46 -5.83 -10.71 -14.34
CA GLN A 46 -7.22 -10.52 -13.88
C GLN A 46 -7.28 -10.15 -12.41
N PHE A 47 -6.43 -10.74 -11.57
CA PHE A 47 -6.38 -10.46 -10.14
C PHE A 47 -5.88 -9.05 -9.89
N ALA A 48 -4.78 -8.62 -10.52
CA ALA A 48 -4.27 -7.26 -10.39
C ALA A 48 -5.30 -6.23 -10.87
N ARG A 49 -5.99 -6.50 -11.99
CA ARG A 49 -7.07 -5.63 -12.49
C ARG A 49 -8.23 -5.53 -11.51
N LEU A 50 -8.62 -6.63 -10.87
CA LEU A 50 -9.65 -6.64 -9.83
C LEU A 50 -9.20 -5.79 -8.62
N ILE A 51 -7.95 -5.95 -8.17
CA ILE A 51 -7.40 -5.14 -7.07
C ILE A 51 -7.42 -3.66 -7.41
N TRP A 52 -7.06 -3.25 -8.63
CA TRP A 52 -7.13 -1.84 -9.05
C TRP A 52 -8.55 -1.28 -8.98
N LYS A 53 -9.55 -2.03 -9.46
CA LYS A 53 -10.96 -1.62 -9.37
C LYS A 53 -11.45 -1.50 -7.94
N LEU A 54 -11.02 -2.39 -7.04
CA LEU A 54 -11.42 -2.35 -5.64
C LEU A 54 -10.73 -1.21 -4.89
N ALA A 55 -9.45 -0.96 -5.17
CA ALA A 55 -8.65 0.08 -4.52
C ALA A 55 -9.03 1.50 -5.01
N SER A 56 -9.46 1.63 -6.26
CA SER A 56 -9.87 2.91 -6.87
C SER A 56 -11.24 2.77 -7.55
N PRO A 57 -12.34 2.61 -6.79
CA PRO A 57 -13.67 2.27 -7.32
C PRO A 57 -14.31 3.34 -8.21
N LYS A 58 -13.84 4.59 -8.14
CA LYS A 58 -14.31 5.70 -8.98
C LYS A 58 -13.37 5.99 -10.16
N TRP A 59 -12.24 5.30 -10.25
CA TRP A 59 -11.31 5.48 -11.35
C TRP A 59 -11.72 4.63 -12.55
N ASP A 60 -12.24 5.29 -13.58
CA ASP A 60 -12.60 4.65 -14.85
C ASP A 60 -11.36 4.54 -15.76
N PHE A 61 -10.41 3.70 -15.37
CA PHE A 61 -9.22 3.45 -16.18
C PHE A 61 -9.54 2.57 -17.39
N ASP A 62 -9.05 2.98 -18.55
CA ASP A 62 -9.16 2.20 -19.77
C ASP A 62 -8.20 1.00 -19.78
N ASP A 63 -8.44 0.05 -20.69
CA ASP A 63 -7.59 -1.13 -20.85
C ASP A 63 -6.15 -0.72 -21.14
N ALA A 64 -5.93 0.25 -22.02
CA ALA A 64 -4.59 0.71 -22.39
C ALA A 64 -3.79 1.21 -21.18
N THR A 65 -4.44 1.87 -20.21
CA THR A 65 -3.81 2.35 -18.99
C THR A 65 -3.40 1.22 -18.05
N PHE A 66 -4.26 0.22 -17.91
CA PHE A 66 -3.91 -0.98 -17.14
C PHE A 66 -2.78 -1.77 -17.82
N GLU A 67 -2.87 -2.01 -19.13
CA GLU A 67 -1.90 -2.83 -19.88
C GLU A 67 -0.48 -2.27 -19.83
N ARG A 68 -0.32 -0.94 -19.79
CA ARG A 68 1.00 -0.30 -19.60
C ARG A 68 1.70 -0.76 -18.32
N SER A 69 0.94 -0.99 -17.24
CA SER A 69 1.49 -1.51 -15.98
C SER A 69 1.50 -3.05 -15.95
N ALA A 70 0.52 -3.69 -16.57
CA ALA A 70 0.37 -5.14 -16.55
C ALA A 70 1.55 -5.88 -17.18
N ALA A 71 2.22 -5.27 -18.16
CA ALA A 71 3.45 -5.81 -18.75
C ALA A 71 4.54 -6.08 -17.69
N ALA A 72 4.65 -5.23 -16.64
CA ALA A 72 5.63 -5.41 -15.57
C ALA A 72 5.31 -6.60 -14.67
N PHE A 73 4.03 -6.99 -14.55
CA PHE A 73 3.61 -8.16 -13.76
C PHE A 73 4.01 -9.49 -14.42
N GLY A 74 4.46 -9.45 -15.68
CA GLY A 74 5.09 -10.60 -16.35
C GLY A 74 6.52 -10.91 -15.88
N ASN A 75 7.08 -10.11 -14.96
CA ASN A 75 8.36 -10.42 -14.33
C ASN A 75 8.29 -11.80 -13.63
N PRO A 76 9.28 -12.70 -13.86
CA PRO A 76 9.24 -14.07 -13.33
C PRO A 76 9.19 -14.14 -11.79
N ASP A 77 9.69 -13.12 -11.09
CA ASP A 77 9.73 -13.04 -9.62
C ASP A 77 8.48 -12.40 -9.03
N HIS A 78 7.60 -11.80 -9.85
CA HIS A 78 6.46 -10.99 -9.38
C HIS A 78 5.54 -11.74 -8.41
N VAL A 79 5.20 -12.99 -8.75
CA VAL A 79 4.34 -13.85 -7.92
C VAL A 79 5.02 -14.17 -6.60
N ASP A 80 6.30 -14.55 -6.63
CA ASP A 80 7.01 -14.97 -5.42
C ASP A 80 7.25 -13.79 -4.48
N ILE A 81 7.59 -12.61 -5.01
CA ILE A 81 7.71 -11.38 -4.22
C ILE A 81 6.37 -10.97 -3.61
N THR A 82 5.28 -10.99 -4.39
CA THR A 82 3.94 -10.62 -3.89
C THR A 82 3.51 -11.56 -2.75
N VAL A 83 3.62 -12.87 -2.97
CA VAL A 83 3.21 -13.87 -1.98
C VAL A 83 4.10 -13.82 -0.74
N HIS A 84 5.42 -13.69 -0.90
CA HIS A 84 6.35 -13.55 0.22
C HIS A 84 6.05 -12.30 1.05
N ASN A 85 5.81 -11.15 0.42
CA ASN A 85 5.45 -9.91 1.12
C ASN A 85 4.25 -10.10 2.08
N TYR A 86 3.15 -10.68 1.59
CA TYR A 86 1.96 -10.87 2.41
C TYR A 86 2.08 -12.00 3.44
N ARG A 87 2.84 -13.06 3.14
CA ARG A 87 3.15 -14.11 4.12
C ARG A 87 4.06 -13.58 5.20
N TRP A 88 5.11 -12.83 4.86
CA TRP A 88 6.01 -12.20 5.82
C TRP A 88 5.26 -11.22 6.71
N ARG A 89 4.38 -10.39 6.17
CA ARG A 89 3.55 -9.45 6.97
C ARG A 89 2.75 -10.17 8.06
N GLN A 90 2.26 -11.37 7.77
CA GLN A 90 1.48 -12.21 8.70
C GLN A 90 2.36 -13.13 9.58
N GLY A 91 3.70 -13.04 9.47
CA GLY A 91 4.61 -13.92 10.21
C GLY A 91 4.64 -15.37 9.72
N LEU A 92 4.20 -15.62 8.47
CA LEU A 92 4.13 -16.93 7.82
C LEU A 92 5.34 -17.22 6.92
N ALA A 93 6.26 -16.27 6.77
CA ALA A 93 7.52 -16.42 6.07
C ALA A 93 8.64 -15.71 6.83
N THR A 94 9.85 -16.26 6.74
CA THR A 94 11.05 -15.65 7.33
C THR A 94 11.57 -14.53 6.42
N GLY A 95 12.10 -13.47 7.04
CA GLY A 95 12.94 -12.50 6.35
C GLY A 95 14.36 -13.04 6.14
N GLU A 96 15.22 -12.24 5.51
CA GLU A 96 16.65 -12.54 5.44
C GLU A 96 17.38 -11.94 6.64
N ALA A 97 18.29 -12.70 7.26
CA ALA A 97 19.00 -12.29 8.47
C ALA A 97 19.74 -10.94 8.35
N ARG A 98 20.21 -10.60 7.14
CA ARG A 98 20.86 -9.30 6.86
C ARG A 98 19.95 -8.09 7.08
N PHE A 99 18.63 -8.28 7.15
CA PHE A 99 17.63 -7.22 7.38
C PHE A 99 17.08 -7.21 8.81
N ASP A 100 17.38 -8.21 9.64
CA ASP A 100 16.79 -8.37 10.99
C ASP A 100 16.97 -7.12 11.87
N ASP A 101 18.14 -6.47 11.81
CA ASP A 101 18.41 -5.29 12.61
C ASP A 101 17.64 -4.06 12.13
N ILE A 102 17.35 -3.97 10.83
CA ILE A 102 16.46 -2.94 10.27
C ILE A 102 15.02 -3.22 10.71
N GLU A 103 14.55 -4.48 10.60
CA GLU A 103 13.20 -4.86 11.00
C GLU A 103 12.94 -4.64 12.50
N LYS A 104 13.91 -4.95 13.36
CA LYS A 104 13.83 -4.65 14.81
C LYS A 104 13.65 -3.15 15.06
N ARG A 105 14.35 -2.30 14.30
CA ARG A 105 14.23 -0.83 14.42
C ARG A 105 12.87 -0.37 13.92
N LEU A 106 12.41 -0.85 12.77
CA LEU A 106 11.10 -0.53 12.21
C LEU A 106 9.96 -0.96 13.14
N ALA A 107 10.08 -2.11 13.80
CA ALA A 107 9.10 -2.60 14.75
C ALA A 107 8.88 -1.70 15.98
N THR A 108 9.79 -0.76 16.26
CA THR A 108 9.59 0.26 17.30
C THR A 108 8.69 1.42 16.84
N ALA A 109 8.22 1.38 15.59
CA ALA A 109 7.45 2.45 14.93
C ALA A 109 8.13 3.82 15.08
N PRO A 110 9.38 3.96 14.58
CA PRO A 110 10.19 5.17 14.73
C PRO A 110 9.53 6.37 14.06
N THR A 111 9.74 7.56 14.62
CA THR A 111 9.24 8.79 14.03
C THR A 111 10.04 9.18 12.77
N ILE A 112 9.39 9.93 11.89
CA ILE A 112 9.99 10.52 10.69
C ILE A 112 10.17 12.02 10.97
N SER A 113 11.41 12.49 10.95
CA SER A 113 11.76 13.89 11.28
C SER A 113 12.03 14.77 10.06
N VAL A 114 12.17 14.17 8.86
CA VAL A 114 12.30 14.93 7.62
C VAL A 114 10.97 15.57 7.24
N PRO A 115 10.98 16.71 6.52
CA PRO A 115 9.76 17.30 6.01
C PRO A 115 8.89 16.30 5.27
N THR A 116 7.60 16.28 5.60
CA THR A 116 6.69 15.28 5.05
C THR A 116 5.34 15.89 4.71
N ILE A 117 4.84 15.54 3.52
CA ILE A 117 3.43 15.71 3.16
C ILE A 117 2.81 14.32 3.02
N THR A 118 1.76 14.04 3.78
CA THR A 118 0.89 12.87 3.55
C THR A 118 -0.30 13.27 2.69
N MET A 119 -0.76 12.36 1.84
CA MET A 119 -1.89 12.60 0.95
C MET A 119 -2.87 11.41 1.00
N GLU A 120 -4.15 11.68 0.93
CA GLU A 120 -5.22 10.67 0.84
C GLU A 120 -6.29 11.08 -0.17
N GLY A 121 -6.85 10.10 -0.87
CA GLY A 121 -7.93 10.28 -1.84
C GLY A 121 -9.31 10.06 -1.21
N ASP A 122 -10.31 10.85 -1.62
CA ASP A 122 -11.68 10.80 -1.07
C ASP A 122 -12.49 9.54 -1.48
N ALA A 123 -11.92 8.66 -2.31
CA ALA A 123 -12.53 7.43 -2.76
C ALA A 123 -11.57 6.23 -2.71
N ASN A 124 -10.52 6.27 -1.88
CA ASN A 124 -9.60 5.15 -1.69
C ASN A 124 -10.34 3.95 -1.06
N GLY A 125 -10.50 2.88 -1.85
CA GLY A 125 -11.15 1.64 -1.42
C GLY A 125 -10.19 0.63 -0.78
N ALA A 126 -8.88 0.90 -0.82
CA ALA A 126 -7.88 0.09 -0.13
C ALA A 126 -7.86 0.44 1.38
N PRO A 127 -7.45 -0.49 2.25
CA PRO A 127 -7.32 -0.21 3.67
C PRO A 127 -6.30 0.91 3.94
N HIS A 128 -6.73 1.95 4.65
CA HIS A 128 -5.90 3.07 5.07
C HIS A 128 -6.36 3.59 6.44
N PRO A 129 -5.43 4.02 7.32
CA PRO A 129 -5.78 4.63 8.59
C PRO A 129 -6.25 6.08 8.42
N GLU A 130 -7.07 6.55 9.37
CA GLU A 130 -7.41 7.97 9.47
C GLU A 130 -6.16 8.84 9.71
N PRO A 131 -6.08 10.07 9.16
CA PRO A 131 -4.90 10.93 9.28
C PRO A 131 -4.45 11.22 10.72
N SER A 132 -5.41 11.34 11.64
CA SER A 132 -5.15 11.58 13.05
C SER A 132 -4.40 10.42 13.73
N ALA A 133 -4.55 9.18 13.24
CA ALA A 133 -3.93 8.00 13.81
C ALA A 133 -2.40 7.95 13.59
N TYR A 134 -1.90 8.65 12.57
CA TYR A 134 -0.47 8.64 12.23
C TYR A 134 0.22 10.00 12.26
N ALA A 135 -0.50 11.11 12.40
CA ALA A 135 0.08 12.45 12.38
C ALA A 135 1.25 12.61 13.38
N SER A 136 1.15 12.03 14.58
CA SER A 136 2.19 12.09 15.61
C SER A 136 3.48 11.33 15.26
N LYS A 137 3.48 10.49 14.22
CA LYS A 137 4.67 9.81 13.72
C LYS A 137 5.58 10.74 12.91
N PHE A 138 5.10 11.90 12.50
CA PHE A 138 5.86 12.91 11.79
C PHE A 138 6.24 14.04 12.75
N THR A 139 7.52 14.15 13.07
CA THR A 139 8.05 15.06 14.11
C THR A 139 8.77 16.28 13.55
N GLY A 140 9.04 16.28 12.24
CA GLY A 140 9.50 17.46 11.52
C GLY A 140 8.35 18.34 11.04
N ARG A 141 8.63 19.18 10.06
CA ARG A 141 7.58 19.90 9.33
C ARG A 141 6.63 18.90 8.67
N TYR A 142 5.34 19.01 8.99
CA TYR A 142 4.33 18.06 8.55
C TYR A 142 3.10 18.77 8.00
N GLU A 143 2.56 18.24 6.90
CA GLU A 143 1.27 18.62 6.34
C GLU A 143 0.52 17.35 5.91
N HIS A 144 -0.80 17.35 6.06
CA HIS A 144 -1.67 16.33 5.49
C HIS A 144 -2.62 16.98 4.46
N ARG A 145 -2.82 16.32 3.32
CA ARG A 145 -3.70 16.80 2.24
C ARG A 145 -4.71 15.73 1.83
N ASN A 146 -5.99 16.09 1.84
CA ASN A 146 -7.02 15.31 1.18
C ASN A 146 -7.19 15.80 -0.26
N VAL A 147 -7.26 14.87 -1.21
CA VAL A 147 -7.55 15.15 -2.61
C VAL A 147 -8.95 14.65 -2.93
N THR A 148 -9.83 15.57 -3.31
CA THR A 148 -11.20 15.26 -3.66
C THR A 148 -11.37 15.07 -5.17
N GLY A 149 -12.52 14.51 -5.57
CA GLY A 149 -12.86 14.30 -6.98
C GLY A 149 -13.05 12.84 -7.36
N GLY A 150 -13.21 11.96 -6.37
CA GLY A 150 -13.29 10.52 -6.59
C GLY A 150 -11.94 9.86 -6.77
N ILE A 151 -10.92 10.36 -6.07
CA ILE A 151 -9.55 9.86 -6.19
C ILE A 151 -9.37 8.65 -5.28
N GLY A 152 -8.92 7.55 -5.86
CA GLY A 152 -8.68 6.28 -5.20
C GLY A 152 -7.27 6.14 -4.63
N HIS A 153 -6.80 4.90 -4.63
CA HIS A 153 -5.54 4.51 -4.00
C HIS A 153 -4.29 5.01 -4.75
N ASN A 154 -4.36 5.18 -6.08
CA ASN A 154 -3.21 5.51 -6.91
C ASN A 154 -3.16 7.02 -7.22
N LEU A 155 -3.06 7.83 -6.15
CA LEU A 155 -2.92 9.29 -6.22
C LEU A 155 -2.00 9.83 -7.33
N PRO A 156 -0.76 9.32 -7.54
CA PRO A 156 0.11 9.86 -8.58
C PRO A 156 -0.41 9.62 -10.01
N GLN A 157 -1.20 8.58 -10.25
CA GLN A 157 -1.76 8.29 -11.57
C GLN A 157 -3.15 8.90 -11.78
N GLU A 158 -3.93 9.01 -10.71
CA GLU A 158 -5.31 9.53 -10.73
C GLU A 158 -5.36 11.06 -10.59
N ALA A 159 -4.46 11.65 -9.80
CA ALA A 159 -4.37 13.09 -9.56
C ALA A 159 -2.92 13.61 -9.73
N PRO A 160 -2.30 13.45 -10.92
CA PRO A 160 -0.88 13.72 -11.14
C PRO A 160 -0.47 15.17 -10.81
N ALA A 161 -1.33 16.14 -11.09
CA ALA A 161 -1.06 17.55 -10.80
C ALA A 161 -0.98 17.83 -9.28
N ALA A 162 -1.93 17.29 -8.50
CA ALA A 162 -1.94 17.44 -7.05
C ALA A 162 -0.73 16.73 -6.42
N PHE A 163 -0.40 15.54 -6.92
CA PHE A 163 0.76 14.78 -6.45
C PHE A 163 2.08 15.50 -6.75
N ALA A 164 2.27 15.96 -7.99
CA ALA A 164 3.46 16.72 -8.38
C ALA A 164 3.63 18.01 -7.55
N GLN A 165 2.54 18.72 -7.28
CA GLN A 165 2.58 19.90 -6.42
C GLN A 165 3.03 19.56 -4.99
N ALA A 166 2.58 18.43 -4.42
CA ALA A 166 3.05 18.00 -3.11
C ALA A 166 4.55 17.66 -3.08
N VAL A 167 5.08 17.09 -4.17
CA VAL A 167 6.53 16.85 -4.31
C VAL A 167 7.31 18.17 -4.33
N LEU A 168 6.82 19.18 -5.05
CA LEU A 168 7.46 20.50 -5.08
C LEU A 168 7.36 21.23 -3.72
N ASP A 169 6.22 21.11 -3.04
CA ASP A 169 5.97 21.82 -1.79
C ASP A 169 6.74 21.23 -0.60
N VAL A 170 6.97 19.90 -0.59
CA VAL A 170 7.75 19.29 0.49
C VAL A 170 9.22 19.72 0.45
N ASP A 171 9.77 19.92 -0.77
CA ASP A 171 11.14 20.37 -1.02
C ASP A 171 11.35 21.86 -0.70
N ARG A 172 10.38 22.71 -1.07
CA ARG A 172 10.52 24.18 -0.97
C ARG A 172 10.29 24.78 0.41
N ARG A 173 9.75 24.00 1.35
CA ARG A 173 9.36 24.52 2.67
C ARG A 173 10.44 24.36 3.71
#